data_AF-A0A8I1RR65-F1
#
_entry.id   AF-A0A8I1RR65-F1
#
_cell.length_a   1.000
_cell.length_b   1.000
_cell.length_c   1.000
_cell.angle_alpha   90.00
_cell.angle_beta   90.00
_cell.angle_gamma   90.00
#
_symmetry.space_group_name_H-M   'P 1'
#
loop_
_entity.id
_entity.type
_entity.pdbx_description
1 polymer ?
#
loop_
_entity_poly.entity_id
_entity_poly.type
_entity_poly.pdbx_seq_one_letter_code
_entity_poly.pdbx_strand_id
1 'polypeptide(L)'
;MAERPRSLRFATSKVRRVVHRTGTAAKVIGRLQPGVRVTGLTAGQFSAIDAMEHMVDELGPAAVRVSTWTTGIYDVKRARDIRTRGRITDIRMLLDRGTFEKSPKYAGPLIEVLGIDAFRCVSVHAKIVIVSGERGNAVMRSSMNLNKNLRTEQFDIDVDDAVAGLYTDWFDALWEESGRSQDNRAIIRAVYDRFLADPEEVDAPKRQQREPKPKVAKAPKLQDVVFSEADLSGLIGD
;
A
#
# COMPACT_ATOMS: atom_id res chain seq x y z
N MET A 1 -8.53 29.71 -17.20
CA MET A 1 -7.53 28.62 -17.13
C MET A 1 -7.75 27.87 -15.83
N ALA A 2 -7.95 26.55 -15.85
CA ALA A 2 -8.09 25.75 -14.64
C ALA A 2 -6.74 25.75 -13.88
N GLU A 3 -6.78 26.07 -12.59
CA GLU A 3 -5.60 26.14 -11.74
C GLU A 3 -4.95 24.75 -11.66
N ARG A 4 -3.70 24.62 -12.15
CA ARG A 4 -2.95 23.37 -12.03
C ARG A 4 -2.69 23.10 -10.54
N PRO A 5 -2.88 21.88 -10.04
CA PRO A 5 -2.57 21.55 -8.65
C PRO A 5 -1.11 21.91 -8.37
N ARG A 6 -0.88 22.78 -7.38
CA ARG A 6 0.48 23.03 -6.88
C ARG A 6 0.97 21.76 -6.19
N SER A 7 2.24 21.40 -6.38
CA SER A 7 2.86 20.33 -5.61
C SER A 7 2.70 20.64 -4.12
N LEU A 8 2.24 19.63 -3.36
CA LEU A 8 2.08 19.75 -1.92
C LEU A 8 3.48 19.77 -1.31
N ARG A 9 4.06 20.97 -1.19
CA ARG A 9 5.34 21.18 -0.51
C ARG A 9 5.09 21.02 0.98
N PHE A 10 5.82 20.14 1.65
CA PHE A 10 5.83 20.10 3.11
C PHE A 10 6.40 21.43 3.63
N ALA A 11 5.51 22.35 3.99
CA ALA A 11 5.86 23.70 4.43
C ALA A 11 6.29 23.78 5.90
N THR A 12 6.50 22.65 6.58
CA THR A 12 6.61 22.63 8.06
C THR A 12 7.93 22.08 8.56
N SER A 13 8.54 22.79 9.51
CA SER A 13 9.71 22.42 10.31
C SER A 13 9.50 21.23 11.29
N LYS A 14 8.41 20.45 11.15
CA LYS A 14 7.94 19.46 12.15
C LYS A 14 7.82 18.03 11.63
N VAL A 15 8.61 17.64 10.61
CA VAL A 15 8.63 16.26 10.12
C VAL A 15 9.70 15.45 10.88
N ARG A 16 9.28 14.38 11.56
CA ARG A 16 10.19 13.42 12.21
C ARG A 16 10.79 12.50 11.15
N ARG A 17 12.11 12.49 11.02
CA ARG A 17 12.83 11.64 10.05
C ARG A 17 13.41 10.43 10.75
N VAL A 18 13.11 9.22 10.27
CA VAL A 18 13.52 7.98 10.94
C VAL A 18 14.11 6.98 9.96
N VAL A 19 15.26 6.40 10.31
CA VAL A 19 15.89 5.34 9.51
C VAL A 19 16.38 4.27 10.47
N HIS A 20 15.90 3.04 10.32
CA HIS A 20 16.26 1.94 11.21
C HIS A 20 16.36 0.62 10.46
N ARG A 21 17.25 -0.26 10.96
CA ARG A 21 17.45 -1.62 10.42
C ARG A 21 16.94 -2.74 11.33
N THR A 22 16.67 -2.44 12.60
CA THR A 22 16.37 -3.46 13.64
C THR A 22 15.24 -3.07 14.58
N GLY A 23 14.73 -1.83 14.53
CA GLY A 23 13.68 -1.36 15.42
C GLY A 23 12.30 -1.85 14.99
N THR A 24 11.42 -2.10 15.97
CA THR A 24 9.99 -2.38 15.73
C THR A 24 9.28 -1.15 15.15
N ALA A 25 8.12 -1.33 14.50
CA ALA A 25 7.33 -0.22 13.98
C ALA A 25 7.06 0.85 15.05
N ALA A 26 6.61 0.44 16.23
CA ALA A 26 6.35 1.36 17.35
C ALA A 26 7.58 2.18 17.78
N LYS A 27 8.75 1.55 17.86
CA LYS A 27 10.00 2.24 18.23
C LYS A 27 10.45 3.20 17.14
N VAL A 28 10.31 2.81 15.88
CA VAL A 28 10.78 3.59 14.73
C VAL A 28 9.85 4.76 14.46
N ILE A 29 8.54 4.55 14.46
CA ILE A 29 7.53 5.59 14.20
C ILE A 29 7.42 6.54 15.40
N GLY A 30 7.44 5.99 16.62
CA GLY A 30 7.24 6.73 17.86
C GLY A 30 5.79 7.20 18.04
N ARG A 31 5.57 8.11 18.99
CA ARG A 31 4.21 8.61 19.32
C ARG A 31 3.57 9.33 18.14
N LEU A 32 2.27 9.09 17.95
CA LEU A 32 1.42 9.69 16.92
C LEU A 32 0.33 10.56 17.59
N GLN A 33 0.50 11.87 17.50
CA GLN A 33 -0.44 12.87 18.00
C GLN A 33 -0.91 13.76 16.83
N PRO A 34 -2.07 14.43 16.93
CA PRO A 34 -2.52 15.36 15.89
C PRO A 34 -1.43 16.36 15.47
N GLY A 35 -1.23 16.50 14.16
CA GLY A 35 -0.19 17.34 13.55
C GLY A 35 1.19 16.69 13.43
N VAL A 36 1.39 15.47 13.94
CA VAL A 36 2.64 14.73 13.76
C VAL A 36 2.78 14.25 12.32
N ARG A 37 3.98 14.43 11.75
CA ARG A 37 4.38 13.86 10.47
C ARG A 37 5.66 13.06 10.65
N VAL A 38 5.68 11.85 10.12
CA VAL A 38 6.85 10.95 10.13
C VAL A 38 7.19 10.62 8.69
N THR A 39 8.47 10.71 8.34
CA THR A 39 9.01 10.19 7.08
C THR A 39 10.14 9.24 7.42
N GLY A 40 10.18 8.08 6.80
CA GLY A 40 11.17 7.09 7.19
C GLY A 40 11.47 5.99 6.20
N LEU A 41 12.56 5.30 6.52
CA LEU A 41 13.07 4.14 5.81
C LEU A 41 13.25 2.97 6.80
N THR A 42 12.78 1.80 6.40
CA THR A 42 12.98 0.53 7.11
C THR A 42 13.76 -0.42 6.23
N ALA A 43 14.53 -1.35 6.80
CA ALA A 43 15.21 -2.44 6.09
C ALA A 43 14.36 -3.73 6.08
N GLY A 44 13.04 -3.60 6.21
CA GLY A 44 12.10 -4.72 6.21
C GLY A 44 11.93 -5.42 7.56
N GLN A 45 12.48 -4.84 8.64
CA GLN A 45 12.34 -5.42 9.98
C GLN A 45 10.92 -5.35 10.56
N PHE A 46 10.05 -4.53 9.97
CA PHE A 46 8.60 -4.49 10.24
C PHE A 46 7.84 -4.29 8.91
N SER A 47 6.60 -4.77 8.84
CA SER A 47 5.72 -4.67 7.67
C SER A 47 4.71 -3.52 7.79
N ALA A 48 3.92 -3.29 6.74
CA ALA A 48 2.82 -2.34 6.77
C ALA A 48 1.77 -2.67 7.85
N ILE A 49 1.57 -3.95 8.19
CA ILE A 49 0.68 -4.33 9.30
C ILE A 49 1.24 -3.90 10.65
N ASP A 50 2.54 -4.08 10.90
CA ASP A 50 3.13 -3.63 12.16
C ASP A 50 2.97 -2.11 12.35
N ALA A 51 3.10 -1.34 11.27
CA ALA A 51 2.88 0.10 11.28
C ALA A 51 1.40 0.45 11.51
N MET A 52 0.47 -0.24 10.84
CA MET A 52 -0.97 -0.09 11.04
C MET A 52 -1.39 -0.39 12.48
N GLU A 53 -0.90 -1.49 13.07
CA GLU A 53 -1.18 -1.84 14.46
C GLU A 53 -0.72 -0.73 15.41
N HIS A 54 0.49 -0.22 15.20
CA HIS A 54 1.00 0.90 15.98
C HIS A 54 0.15 2.16 15.81
N MET A 55 -0.32 2.47 14.60
CA MET A 55 -1.24 3.58 14.36
C MET A 55 -2.56 3.40 15.12
N VAL A 56 -3.15 2.21 15.09
CA VAL A 56 -4.37 1.91 15.86
C VAL A 56 -4.12 2.02 17.36
N ASP A 57 -2.99 1.51 17.87
CA ASP A 57 -2.66 1.60 19.29
C ASP A 57 -2.50 3.06 19.77
N GLU A 58 -1.91 3.92 18.94
CA GLU A 58 -1.74 5.34 19.24
C GLU A 58 -3.03 6.16 19.08
N LEU A 59 -3.92 5.78 18.16
CA LEU A 59 -5.16 6.52 17.86
C LEU A 59 -6.42 5.98 18.55
N GLY A 60 -6.37 4.79 19.12
CA GLY A 60 -7.48 4.13 19.81
C GLY A 60 -8.29 3.22 18.88
N PRO A 61 -9.42 2.65 19.36
CA PRO A 61 -10.35 1.92 18.51
C PRO A 61 -10.63 2.65 17.21
N ALA A 62 -10.46 1.98 16.07
CA ALA A 62 -10.42 2.65 14.78
C ALA A 62 -11.07 1.86 13.64
N ALA A 63 -11.63 2.60 12.68
CA ALA A 63 -11.90 2.07 11.35
C ALA A 63 -10.63 2.15 10.50
N VAL A 64 -10.38 1.12 9.69
CA VAL A 64 -9.17 1.02 8.88
C VAL A 64 -9.50 0.78 7.41
N ARG A 65 -8.77 1.48 6.53
CA ARG A 65 -8.83 1.30 5.08
C ARG A 65 -7.44 0.98 4.56
N VAL A 66 -7.32 -0.09 3.79
CA VAL A 66 -6.02 -0.52 3.24
C VAL A 66 -6.13 -0.64 1.74
N SER A 67 -5.27 0.08 1.03
CA SER A 67 -4.99 -0.21 -0.37
C SER A 67 -3.63 -0.86 -0.46
N THR A 68 -3.50 -1.95 -1.21
CA THR A 68 -2.20 -2.53 -1.51
C THR A 68 -2.23 -3.32 -2.81
N TRP A 69 -1.05 -3.53 -3.41
CA TRP A 69 -0.97 -4.37 -4.59
C TRP A 69 -1.13 -5.84 -4.21
N THR A 70 -0.39 -6.32 -3.19
CA THR A 70 -0.37 -7.73 -2.77
C THR A 70 -0.31 -7.91 -1.26
N THR A 71 -0.67 -9.10 -0.80
CA THR A 71 -0.73 -9.52 0.61
C THR A 71 0.18 -10.73 0.86
N GLY A 72 0.55 -11.00 2.11
CA GLY A 72 1.39 -12.14 2.50
C GLY A 72 0.76 -13.02 3.59
N ILE A 73 1.25 -14.27 3.70
CA ILE A 73 0.78 -15.26 4.70
C ILE A 73 1.14 -14.85 6.14
N TYR A 74 2.26 -14.14 6.33
CA TYR A 74 2.74 -13.69 7.65
C TYR A 74 1.71 -12.79 8.37
N ASP A 75 0.84 -12.14 7.60
CA ASP A 75 -0.12 -11.16 8.05
C ASP A 75 -1.42 -11.77 8.60
N VAL A 76 -1.66 -13.06 8.38
CA VAL A 76 -2.94 -13.73 8.67
C VAL A 76 -3.13 -13.99 10.16
N LYS A 77 -2.09 -14.51 10.84
CA LYS A 77 -2.12 -14.72 12.30
C LYS A 77 -2.29 -13.40 13.04
N ARG A 78 -1.73 -12.32 12.48
CA ARG A 78 -1.78 -10.97 13.06
C ARG A 78 -3.10 -10.26 12.75
N ALA A 79 -3.64 -10.42 11.54
CA ALA A 79 -4.97 -9.96 11.17
C ALA A 79 -6.08 -10.59 12.04
N ARG A 80 -5.92 -11.84 12.46
CA ARG A 80 -6.80 -12.48 13.44
C ARG A 80 -6.73 -11.75 14.79
N ASP A 81 -5.54 -11.51 15.32
CA ASP A 81 -5.34 -10.79 16.59
C ASP A 81 -5.82 -9.33 16.54
N ILE A 82 -5.79 -8.72 15.35
CA ILE A 82 -6.28 -7.37 15.07
C ILE A 82 -7.81 -7.28 15.29
N ARG A 83 -8.59 -8.26 14.81
CA ARG A 83 -10.05 -8.28 15.01
C ARG A 83 -10.45 -8.69 16.43
N THR A 84 -9.67 -9.54 17.07
CA THR A 84 -10.08 -10.24 18.32
C THR A 84 -10.00 -9.37 19.58
N ARG A 85 -9.45 -8.15 19.52
CA ARG A 85 -9.30 -7.25 20.69
C ARG A 85 -10.19 -5.99 20.67
N GLY A 86 -11.16 -5.88 19.76
CA GLY A 86 -12.05 -4.71 19.67
C GLY A 86 -11.34 -3.39 19.28
N ARG A 87 -10.06 -3.45 18.90
CA ARG A 87 -9.24 -2.29 18.51
C ARG A 87 -9.53 -1.82 17.09
N ILE A 88 -10.00 -2.71 16.22
CA ILE A 88 -10.49 -2.32 14.89
C ILE A 88 -11.99 -2.52 14.85
N THR A 89 -12.71 -1.42 14.63
CA THR A 89 -14.18 -1.39 14.59
C THR A 89 -14.71 -1.76 13.21
N ASP A 90 -13.95 -1.48 12.15
CA ASP A 90 -14.26 -1.82 10.77
C ASP A 90 -12.99 -1.88 9.92
N ILE A 91 -12.93 -2.77 8.93
CA ILE A 91 -11.79 -2.87 8.01
C ILE A 91 -12.24 -3.15 6.59
N ARG A 92 -11.68 -2.39 5.64
CA ARG A 92 -11.92 -2.54 4.20
C ARG A 92 -10.61 -2.54 3.43
N MET A 93 -10.54 -3.35 2.39
CA MET A 93 -9.33 -3.59 1.63
C MET A 93 -9.56 -3.47 0.12
N LEU A 94 -8.78 -2.60 -0.52
CA LEU A 94 -8.62 -2.54 -1.97
C LEU A 94 -7.37 -3.33 -2.36
N LEU A 95 -7.56 -4.38 -3.16
CA LEU A 95 -6.48 -5.24 -3.63
C LEU A 95 -6.42 -5.25 -5.16
N ASP A 96 -5.21 -5.33 -5.70
CA ASP A 96 -5.00 -5.42 -7.14
C ASP A 96 -5.50 -6.76 -7.72
N ARG A 97 -6.04 -6.71 -8.94
CA ARG A 97 -6.42 -7.90 -9.73
C ARG A 97 -5.28 -8.91 -9.83
N GLY A 98 -4.05 -8.44 -10.04
CA GLY A 98 -2.88 -9.29 -10.19
C GLY A 98 -2.53 -10.12 -8.96
N THR A 99 -3.01 -9.76 -7.77
CA THR A 99 -2.80 -10.57 -6.55
C THR A 99 -3.73 -11.77 -6.50
N PHE A 100 -4.98 -11.58 -6.89
CA PHE A 100 -5.96 -12.64 -6.93
C PHE A 100 -5.70 -13.65 -8.05
N GLU A 101 -5.18 -13.18 -9.18
CA GLU A 101 -4.84 -14.04 -10.32
C GLU A 101 -3.64 -14.95 -10.04
N LYS A 102 -2.65 -14.49 -9.26
CA LYS A 102 -1.34 -15.18 -9.15
C LYS A 102 -1.29 -16.32 -8.14
N SER A 103 -1.91 -16.16 -6.97
CA SER A 103 -2.08 -17.28 -6.04
C SER A 103 -3.09 -16.96 -4.93
N PRO A 104 -4.12 -17.79 -4.73
CA PRO A 104 -5.15 -17.53 -3.73
C PRO A 104 -4.62 -17.71 -2.30
N LYS A 105 -3.50 -18.42 -2.08
CA LYS A 105 -2.88 -18.60 -0.75
C LYS A 105 -2.48 -17.29 -0.04
N TYR A 106 -2.30 -16.21 -0.80
CA TYR A 106 -1.93 -14.90 -0.26
C TYR A 106 -3.14 -14.10 0.24
N ALA A 107 -4.30 -14.26 -0.39
CA ALA A 107 -5.51 -13.51 -0.07
C ALA A 107 -6.54 -14.34 0.71
N GLY A 108 -6.63 -15.63 0.43
CA GLY A 108 -7.59 -16.57 1.01
C GLY A 108 -7.66 -16.54 2.54
N PRO A 109 -6.52 -16.61 3.26
CA PRO A 109 -6.59 -16.57 4.72
C PRO A 109 -6.98 -15.20 5.29
N LEU A 110 -6.69 -14.08 4.59
CA LEU A 110 -7.21 -12.77 4.98
C LEU A 110 -8.72 -12.68 4.75
N ILE A 111 -9.21 -13.25 3.65
CA ILE A 111 -10.64 -13.36 3.34
C ILE A 111 -11.36 -14.22 4.38
N GLU A 112 -10.74 -15.31 4.83
CA GLU A 112 -11.27 -16.16 5.89
C GLU A 112 -11.47 -15.38 7.21
N VAL A 113 -10.48 -14.55 7.59
CA VAL A 113 -10.50 -13.80 8.85
C VAL A 113 -11.43 -12.59 8.81
N LEU A 114 -11.41 -11.83 7.69
CA LEU A 114 -12.12 -10.56 7.58
C LEU A 114 -13.50 -10.68 6.90
N GLY A 115 -13.71 -11.77 6.16
CA GLY A 115 -14.91 -11.99 5.34
C GLY A 115 -14.79 -11.38 3.95
N ILE A 116 -15.48 -11.99 2.99
CA ILE A 116 -15.49 -11.59 1.58
C ILE A 116 -15.89 -10.13 1.40
N ASP A 117 -16.83 -9.64 2.20
CA ASP A 117 -17.40 -8.31 2.04
C ASP A 117 -16.41 -7.18 2.42
N ALA A 118 -15.33 -7.50 3.14
CA ALA A 118 -14.25 -6.59 3.49
C ALA A 118 -13.29 -6.28 2.33
N PHE A 119 -13.44 -6.93 1.17
CA PHE A 119 -12.51 -6.78 0.04
C PHE A 119 -13.19 -6.27 -1.23
N ARG A 120 -12.46 -5.47 -2.00
CA ARG A 120 -12.74 -5.20 -3.40
C ARG A 120 -11.48 -5.35 -4.24
N CYS A 121 -11.70 -5.73 -5.49
CA CYS A 121 -10.68 -5.94 -6.48
C CYS A 121 -10.69 -4.81 -7.51
N VAL A 122 -9.67 -3.96 -7.45
CA VAL A 122 -9.54 -2.77 -8.30
C VAL A 122 -8.12 -2.70 -8.86
N SER A 123 -7.90 -2.02 -9.99
CA SER A 123 -6.52 -1.83 -10.47
C SER A 123 -5.84 -0.76 -9.60
N VAL A 124 -5.05 -1.19 -8.63
CA VAL A 124 -4.42 -0.30 -7.65
C VAL A 124 -3.01 -0.74 -7.30
N HIS A 125 -2.07 0.19 -7.38
CA HIS A 125 -0.70 -0.04 -6.95
C HIS A 125 -0.30 0.87 -5.78
N ALA A 126 -1.19 1.73 -5.31
CA ALA A 126 -0.95 2.55 -4.13
C ALA A 126 -0.97 1.67 -2.88
N LYS A 127 0.02 1.84 -2.00
CA LYS A 127 0.05 1.19 -0.69
C LYS A 127 -0.21 2.22 0.39
N ILE A 128 -1.46 2.25 0.81
CA ILE A 128 -2.03 3.28 1.68
C ILE A 128 -2.71 2.56 2.83
N VAL A 129 -2.46 3.03 4.05
CA VAL A 129 -3.21 2.62 5.24
C VAL A 129 -3.80 3.88 5.85
N ILE A 130 -5.12 3.90 6.00
CA ILE A 130 -5.85 4.98 6.66
C ILE A 130 -6.39 4.42 7.96
N VAL A 131 -6.16 5.14 9.06
CA VAL A 131 -6.68 4.80 10.38
C VAL A 131 -7.50 5.98 10.87
N SER A 132 -8.78 5.74 11.09
CA SER A 132 -9.72 6.71 11.65
C SER A 132 -10.09 6.28 13.06
N GLY A 133 -9.34 6.78 14.05
CA GLY A 133 -9.47 6.42 15.46
C GLY A 133 -10.12 7.50 16.31
N GLU A 134 -10.47 7.13 17.55
CA GLU A 134 -11.10 8.05 18.52
C GLU A 134 -10.24 9.28 18.86
N ARG A 135 -8.91 9.18 18.76
CA ARG A 135 -7.97 10.27 19.10
C ARG A 135 -7.44 11.04 17.88
N GLY A 136 -7.96 10.75 16.70
CA GLY A 136 -7.60 11.43 15.45
C GLY A 136 -7.44 10.48 14.28
N ASN A 137 -7.18 11.07 13.12
CA ASN A 137 -7.01 10.34 11.87
C ASN A 137 -5.56 10.37 11.40
N ALA A 138 -5.10 9.26 10.82
CA ALA A 138 -3.78 9.20 10.21
C ALA A 138 -3.77 8.42 8.89
N VAL A 139 -2.85 8.79 8.02
CA VAL A 139 -2.57 8.09 6.77
C VAL A 139 -1.11 7.70 6.72
N MET A 140 -0.85 6.43 6.46
CA MET A 140 0.44 5.94 6.01
C MET A 140 0.45 5.77 4.49
N ARG A 141 1.48 6.29 3.84
CA ARG A 141 1.79 6.09 2.42
C ARG A 141 3.11 5.37 2.36
N SER A 142 3.19 4.29 1.59
CA SER A 142 4.36 3.41 1.66
C SER A 142 4.68 2.76 0.32
N SER A 143 5.91 2.27 0.18
CA SER A 143 6.24 1.27 -0.84
C SER A 143 5.88 -0.15 -0.40
N MET A 144 5.68 -0.37 0.91
CA MET A 144 5.41 -1.68 1.48
C MET A 144 4.07 -2.22 1.00
N ASN A 145 4.10 -3.40 0.38
CA ASN A 145 2.89 -4.20 0.27
C ASN A 145 2.49 -4.74 1.66
N LEU A 146 1.30 -5.36 1.75
CA LEU A 146 0.84 -5.96 3.01
C LEU A 146 1.44 -7.36 3.17
N ASN A 147 2.77 -7.43 3.13
CA ASN A 147 3.57 -8.62 3.32
C ASN A 147 4.86 -8.28 4.07
N LYS A 148 5.41 -9.24 4.81
CA LYS A 148 6.76 -9.09 5.37
C LYS A 148 7.78 -9.19 4.24
N ASN A 149 8.48 -8.09 4.00
CA ASN A 149 9.44 -7.95 2.92
C ASN A 149 10.76 -7.44 3.48
N LEU A 150 11.82 -8.24 3.42
CA LEU A 150 13.15 -7.93 3.98
C LEU A 150 13.97 -6.94 3.13
N ARG A 151 13.28 -6.09 2.35
CA ARG A 151 13.88 -5.07 1.51
C ARG A 151 13.78 -3.71 2.18
N THR A 152 14.59 -2.77 1.72
CA THR A 152 14.43 -1.38 2.09
C THR A 152 13.12 -0.85 1.54
N GLU A 153 12.34 -0.20 2.40
CA GLU A 153 11.03 0.34 2.06
C GLU A 153 10.90 1.74 2.65
N GLN A 154 10.28 2.67 1.92
CA GLN A 154 9.95 4.00 2.43
C GLN A 154 8.51 4.06 2.94
N PHE A 155 8.29 4.92 3.94
CA PHE A 155 6.96 5.27 4.40
C PHE A 155 6.89 6.71 4.89
N ASP A 156 5.69 7.28 4.77
CA ASP A 156 5.32 8.56 5.35
C ASP A 156 4.02 8.37 6.13
N ILE A 157 3.93 8.93 7.34
CA ILE A 157 2.73 8.95 8.17
C ILE A 157 2.38 10.38 8.50
N ASP A 158 1.14 10.78 8.25
CA ASP A 158 0.59 12.07 8.66
C ASP A 158 -0.61 11.83 9.57
N VAL A 159 -0.56 12.41 10.78
CA VAL A 159 -1.72 12.47 11.69
C VAL A 159 -2.40 13.81 11.49
N ASP A 160 -3.28 13.88 10.49
CA ASP A 160 -3.84 15.12 9.97
C ASP A 160 -5.18 14.82 9.30
N ASP A 161 -6.25 15.48 9.76
CA ASP A 161 -7.62 15.19 9.30
C ASP A 161 -7.82 15.56 7.82
N ALA A 162 -7.17 16.60 7.32
CA ALA A 162 -7.32 17.00 5.93
C ALA A 162 -6.61 16.01 4.99
N VAL A 163 -5.43 15.53 5.40
CA VAL A 163 -4.74 14.46 4.66
C VAL A 163 -5.54 13.17 4.72
N ALA A 164 -6.04 12.79 5.90
CA ALA A 164 -6.88 11.60 6.05
C ALA A 164 -8.15 11.67 5.20
N GLY A 165 -8.86 12.80 5.23
CA GLY A 165 -10.05 13.03 4.41
C GLY A 165 -9.79 12.80 2.93
N LEU A 166 -8.72 13.38 2.38
CA LEU A 166 -8.34 13.20 0.96
C LEU A 166 -8.19 11.71 0.58
N TYR A 167 -7.49 10.93 1.39
CA TYR A 167 -7.27 9.51 1.08
C TYR A 167 -8.53 8.67 1.37
N THR A 168 -9.35 9.05 2.34
CA THR A 168 -10.64 8.40 2.60
C THR A 168 -11.58 8.62 1.43
N ASP A 169 -11.72 9.85 0.94
CA ASP A 169 -12.56 10.17 -0.22
C ASP A 169 -12.13 9.40 -1.47
N TRP A 170 -10.81 9.33 -1.72
CA TRP A 170 -10.25 8.51 -2.80
C TRP A 170 -10.56 7.02 -2.63
N PHE A 171 -10.38 6.49 -1.42
CA PHE A 171 -10.63 5.09 -1.12
C PHE A 171 -12.11 4.76 -1.33
N ASP A 172 -13.01 5.56 -0.77
CA ASP A 172 -14.45 5.35 -0.82
C ASP A 172 -14.97 5.50 -2.25
N ALA A 173 -14.44 6.43 -3.05
CA ALA A 173 -14.78 6.52 -4.47
C ALA A 173 -14.46 5.23 -5.23
N LEU A 174 -13.25 4.67 -5.05
CA LEU A 174 -12.88 3.38 -5.67
C LEU A 174 -13.69 2.21 -5.12
N TRP A 175 -13.97 2.22 -3.81
CA TRP A 175 -14.78 1.20 -3.16
C TRP A 175 -16.19 1.16 -3.74
N GLU A 176 -16.87 2.30 -3.82
CA GLU A 176 -18.23 2.40 -4.36
C GLU A 176 -18.28 2.09 -5.86
N GLU A 177 -17.30 2.57 -6.64
CA GLU A 177 -17.20 2.22 -8.07
C GLU A 177 -17.10 0.70 -8.27
N SER A 178 -16.23 0.04 -7.51
CA SER A 178 -16.05 -1.41 -7.58
C SER A 178 -17.27 -2.21 -7.11
N GLY A 179 -17.98 -1.69 -6.09
CA GLY A 179 -19.16 -2.32 -5.50
C GLY A 179 -20.38 -2.34 -6.41
N ARG A 180 -20.46 -1.46 -7.41
CA ARG A 180 -21.55 -1.44 -8.40
C ARG A 180 -21.53 -2.64 -9.35
N SER A 181 -20.38 -3.30 -9.50
CA SER A 181 -20.25 -4.53 -10.30
C SER A 181 -20.53 -5.76 -9.43
N GLN A 182 -21.47 -6.63 -9.83
CA GLN A 182 -21.65 -7.95 -9.19
C GLN A 182 -20.37 -8.80 -9.29
N ASP A 183 -19.55 -8.54 -10.30
CA ASP A 183 -18.28 -9.22 -10.57
C ASP A 183 -17.32 -9.15 -9.38
N ASN A 184 -17.25 -8.03 -8.65
CA ASN A 184 -16.28 -7.87 -7.58
C ASN A 184 -16.48 -8.91 -6.46
N ARG A 185 -17.71 -9.06 -5.96
CA ARG A 185 -18.00 -10.05 -4.91
C ARG A 185 -17.79 -11.47 -5.40
N ALA A 186 -18.18 -11.75 -6.65
CA ALA A 186 -17.97 -13.04 -7.29
C ALA A 186 -16.48 -13.38 -7.44
N ILE A 187 -15.64 -12.40 -7.81
CA ILE A 187 -14.18 -12.57 -7.92
C ILE A 187 -13.58 -12.94 -6.56
N ILE A 188 -13.90 -12.19 -5.50
CA ILE A 188 -13.38 -12.48 -4.16
C ILE A 188 -13.86 -13.85 -3.68
N ARG A 189 -15.13 -14.20 -3.94
CA ARG A 189 -15.66 -15.52 -3.61
C ARG A 189 -14.92 -16.63 -4.36
N ALA A 190 -14.72 -16.49 -5.66
CA ALA A 190 -14.02 -17.48 -6.47
C ALA A 190 -12.56 -17.68 -6.02
N VAL A 191 -11.87 -16.61 -5.62
CA VAL A 191 -10.54 -16.70 -5.01
C VAL A 191 -10.58 -17.52 -3.73
N TYR A 192 -11.55 -17.23 -2.86
CA TYR A 192 -11.69 -17.94 -1.58
C TYR A 192 -12.07 -19.40 -1.77
N ASP A 193 -12.97 -19.72 -2.70
CA ASP A 193 -13.32 -21.10 -3.05
C ASP A 193 -12.12 -21.88 -3.59
N ARG A 194 -11.28 -21.24 -4.42
CA ARG A 194 -10.02 -21.84 -4.89
C ARG A 194 -9.04 -22.08 -3.74
N PHE A 195 -8.92 -21.13 -2.80
CA PHE A 195 -8.12 -21.32 -1.59
C PHE A 195 -8.61 -22.50 -0.74
N LEU A 196 -9.92 -22.67 -0.57
CA LEU A 196 -10.49 -23.79 0.18
C LEU A 196 -10.25 -25.14 -0.53
N ALA A 197 -10.24 -25.14 -1.86
CA ALA A 197 -9.98 -26.34 -2.65
C ALA A 197 -8.51 -26.77 -2.62
N ASP A 198 -7.57 -25.81 -2.67
CA ASP A 198 -6.13 -26.06 -2.61
C ASP A 198 -5.39 -24.92 -1.86
N PRO A 199 -5.29 -25.00 -0.52
CA PRO A 199 -4.63 -23.97 0.28
C PRO A 199 -3.13 -23.81 -0.02
N GLU A 200 -2.50 -24.86 -0.53
CA GLU A 200 -1.05 -24.94 -0.82
C GLU A 200 -0.73 -24.69 -2.30
N GLU A 201 -1.70 -24.18 -3.08
CA GLU A 201 -1.56 -23.95 -4.53
C GLU A 201 -0.22 -23.22 -4.85
N VAL A 202 0.66 -23.93 -5.56
CA VAL A 202 1.92 -23.37 -6.04
C VAL A 202 1.59 -22.29 -7.07
N ASP A 203 2.33 -21.18 -7.07
CA ASP A 203 2.03 -20.02 -7.92
C ASP A 203 1.77 -20.46 -9.37
N ALA A 204 0.67 -19.97 -9.96
CA ALA A 204 0.39 -20.24 -11.36
C ALA A 204 1.63 -19.84 -12.20
N PRO A 205 2.09 -20.70 -13.13
CA PRO A 205 3.28 -20.41 -13.91
C PRO A 205 3.12 -19.03 -14.54
N LYS A 206 4.15 -18.17 -14.39
CA LYS A 206 4.17 -16.84 -15.02
C LYS A 206 3.75 -17.04 -16.46
N ARG A 207 2.62 -16.44 -16.87
CA ARG A 207 2.18 -16.41 -18.26
C ARG A 207 3.41 -16.03 -19.07
N GLN A 208 3.94 -16.96 -19.87
CA GLN A 208 5.19 -16.75 -20.59
C GLN A 208 5.09 -15.38 -21.26
N GLN A 209 6.04 -14.50 -20.97
CA GLN A 209 6.15 -13.26 -21.74
C GLN A 209 6.19 -13.73 -23.20
N ARG A 210 5.15 -13.40 -23.97
CA ARG A 210 5.14 -13.64 -25.40
C ARG A 210 6.49 -13.17 -25.90
N GLU A 211 7.22 -14.07 -26.58
CA GLU A 211 8.52 -13.72 -27.15
C GLU A 211 8.37 -12.37 -27.87
N PRO A 212 9.27 -11.40 -27.58
CA PRO A 212 9.19 -10.12 -28.23
C PRO A 212 9.26 -10.38 -29.74
N LYS A 213 8.20 -10.00 -30.47
CA LYS A 213 8.21 -10.02 -31.93
C LYS A 213 9.53 -9.40 -32.41
N PRO A 214 10.21 -9.99 -33.41
CA PRO A 214 11.50 -9.50 -33.89
C PRO A 214 11.41 -8.00 -34.15
N LYS A 215 12.31 -7.25 -33.51
CA LYS A 215 12.33 -5.78 -33.59
C LYS A 215 12.61 -5.38 -35.04
N VAL A 216 11.61 -4.83 -35.72
CA VAL A 216 11.84 -3.97 -36.89
C VAL A 216 12.65 -2.77 -36.40
N ALA A 217 13.79 -2.50 -37.02
CA ALA A 217 14.72 -1.45 -36.62
C ALA A 217 13.98 -0.11 -36.48
N LYS A 218 13.93 0.42 -35.25
CA LYS A 218 13.39 1.76 -34.97
C LYS A 218 14.54 2.77 -35.03
N ALA A 219 14.28 3.92 -35.62
CA ALA A 219 15.15 5.10 -35.58
C ALA A 219 15.57 5.43 -34.13
N PRO A 220 16.79 5.96 -33.91
CA PRO A 220 17.33 6.20 -32.57
C PRO A 220 16.45 7.16 -31.76
N LYS A 221 16.28 6.87 -30.47
CA LYS A 221 15.52 7.70 -29.53
C LYS A 221 16.46 8.66 -28.81
N LEU A 222 15.96 9.85 -28.50
CA LEU A 222 16.68 10.97 -27.84
C LEU A 222 17.37 10.64 -26.50
N GLN A 223 17.11 9.46 -25.93
CA GLN A 223 17.60 8.99 -24.63
C GLN A 223 18.92 8.21 -24.73
N ASP A 224 19.44 7.97 -25.94
CA ASP A 224 20.76 7.36 -26.16
C ASP A 224 21.88 8.43 -26.26
N VAL A 225 21.56 9.69 -25.99
CA VAL A 225 22.54 10.80 -25.91
C VAL A 225 23.09 10.85 -24.49
N VAL A 226 24.28 10.30 -24.29
CA VAL A 226 25.07 10.53 -23.08
C VAL A 226 25.89 11.79 -23.33
N PHE A 227 25.53 12.88 -22.66
CA PHE A 227 26.35 14.09 -22.66
C PHE A 227 27.59 13.83 -21.81
N SER A 228 28.77 13.99 -22.42
CA SER A 228 30.04 14.01 -21.71
C SER A 228 30.16 15.31 -20.89
N GLU A 229 31.10 15.34 -19.95
CA GLU A 229 31.39 16.53 -19.14
C GLU A 229 31.78 17.74 -20.01
N ALA A 230 32.36 17.49 -21.19
CA ALA A 230 32.68 18.51 -22.20
C ALA A 230 31.44 19.04 -22.95
N ASP A 231 30.38 18.24 -23.06
CA ASP A 231 29.14 18.69 -23.69
C ASP A 231 28.32 19.60 -22.75
N LEU A 232 28.49 19.40 -21.44
CA LEU A 232 27.84 20.21 -20.40
C LEU A 232 28.46 21.60 -20.26
N SER A 233 29.79 21.72 -20.42
CA SER A 233 30.50 23.00 -20.34
C SER A 233 30.32 23.90 -21.56
N GLY A 234 29.96 23.34 -22.73
CA GLY A 234 29.61 24.15 -23.91
C GLY A 234 28.18 24.71 -23.91
N LEU A 235 27.29 24.16 -23.08
CA LEU A 235 25.89 24.58 -22.96
C LEU A 235 25.68 25.72 -21.96
N ILE A 236 26.61 25.87 -21.03
CA ILE A 236 26.69 26.98 -20.07
C ILE A 236 27.91 27.79 -20.53
N GLY A 237 27.73 28.64 -21.54
CA GLY A 237 28.81 29.53 -21.98
C GLY A 237 29.38 30.33 -20.81
N ASP A 238 30.67 30.70 -20.92
CA ASP A 238 31.33 31.62 -19.97
C ASP A 238 30.47 32.85 -19.63
#